data_AF-A0A3M1EMG2-F1
#
_entry.id   AF-A0A3M1EMG2-F1
#
_cell.length_a   1.000
_cell.length_b   1.000
_cell.length_c   1.000
_cell.angle_alpha   90.00
_cell.angle_beta   90.00
_cell.angle_gamma   90.00
#
_symmetry.space_group_name_H-M   'P 1'
#
loop_
_entity.id
_entity.type
_entity.pdbx_description
1 polymer ?
#
loop_
_entity_poly.entity_id
_entity_poly.type
_entity_poly.pdbx_seq_one_letter_code
_entity_poly.pdbx_strand_id
1 'polypeptide(L)'
;MPSNLHDKVIENNEQVRKIIALYIRLFENYQEAAEAIGVNRDTIARYTAHRSNISLSSFDRIVKVVRKRYSQAEIDQWLDGITIEEIRKQAKRKNGVQMDHVMYVITPAIRALLREFTACFPNKATAARKLGINPRTFKAYLDGQIKSFPRNAFWRVVVHLTDSGFTTEHFFSRFGATTWEDLLIEKEHCVILQSNKKELIEELIGLFRKGTIRQKEIDRSIRNAAKRVFGNLGEAMRVTMAQLEKRQIKEIRSYLSVKDFEKAMEKLAELDRYIALYRENEKAIWRASPKEKRRNWQEDVERYLQRRNEMEEEIKEQIERKHQALCAQIGRFTGSEATPDPGMLRSYSLDNSYDKGDIIEHPAYGMGKVLRLIGARKMVVQFEKKYGRKILLMNNRSPRPEFWSVGVENAHL
;
A
#
# COMPACT_ATOMS: atom_id res chain seq x y z
N MET A 1 6.92 -19.46 -15.29
CA MET A 1 7.24 -18.12 -15.83
C MET A 1 8.63 -17.74 -15.32
N PRO A 2 9.64 -17.52 -16.18
CA PRO A 2 11.00 -17.26 -15.71
C PRO A 2 11.02 -15.93 -14.95
N SER A 3 11.34 -15.99 -13.67
CA SER A 3 11.61 -14.83 -12.84
C SER A 3 12.68 -13.97 -13.53
N ASN A 4 12.44 -12.67 -13.66
CA ASN A 4 13.44 -11.72 -14.16
C ASN A 4 14.71 -11.80 -13.29
N LEU A 5 15.68 -12.61 -13.75
CA LEU A 5 17.04 -12.74 -13.22
C LEU A 5 17.90 -11.51 -13.55
N HIS A 6 17.31 -10.43 -14.05
CA HIS A 6 18.02 -9.28 -14.61
C HIS A 6 18.62 -8.33 -13.58
N ASP A 7 18.30 -8.47 -12.29
CA ASP A 7 18.75 -7.49 -11.27
C ASP A 7 19.82 -8.04 -10.29
N LYS A 8 20.26 -9.29 -10.43
CA LYS A 8 21.35 -9.84 -9.59
C LYS A 8 22.67 -9.75 -10.35
N VAL A 9 23.68 -9.14 -9.75
CA VAL A 9 24.98 -8.87 -10.38
C VAL A 9 26.09 -9.53 -9.56
N ILE A 10 27.05 -10.14 -10.24
CA ILE A 10 28.28 -10.70 -9.71
C ILE A 10 29.40 -9.71 -9.99
N GLU A 11 30.08 -9.29 -8.92
CA GLU A 11 31.26 -8.45 -9.02
C GLU A 11 32.36 -9.18 -9.80
N ASN A 12 33.02 -8.49 -10.73
CA ASN A 12 34.08 -9.06 -11.55
C ASN A 12 35.41 -9.10 -10.76
N ASN A 13 35.39 -9.85 -9.66
CA ASN A 13 36.52 -10.10 -8.76
C ASN A 13 37.43 -11.20 -9.32
N GLU A 14 38.54 -11.46 -8.64
CA GLU A 14 39.58 -12.38 -9.11
C GLU A 14 39.04 -13.78 -9.43
N GLN A 15 38.23 -14.37 -8.56
CA GLN A 15 37.68 -15.72 -8.74
C GLN A 15 36.76 -15.79 -9.96
N VAL A 16 35.93 -14.77 -10.17
CA VAL A 16 35.03 -14.68 -11.32
C VAL A 16 35.82 -14.49 -12.62
N ARG A 17 36.96 -13.78 -12.58
CA ARG A 17 37.86 -13.65 -13.74
C ARG A 17 38.49 -14.97 -14.14
N LYS A 18 38.86 -15.81 -13.18
CA LYS A 18 39.39 -17.16 -13.47
C LYS A 18 38.36 -18.00 -14.23
N ILE A 19 37.08 -17.92 -13.85
CA ILE A 19 35.98 -18.59 -14.57
C ILE A 19 35.78 -18.01 -15.97
N ILE A 20 35.81 -16.68 -16.13
CA ILE A 20 35.72 -16.04 -17.45
C ILE A 20 36.90 -16.47 -18.33
N ALA A 21 38.12 -16.53 -17.78
CA ALA A 21 39.30 -16.94 -18.53
C ALA A 21 39.18 -18.38 -19.02
N LEU A 22 38.72 -19.30 -18.16
CA LEU A 22 38.42 -20.68 -18.56
C LEU A 22 37.37 -20.74 -19.68
N TYR A 23 36.33 -19.91 -19.57
CA TYR A 23 35.28 -19.83 -20.57
C TYR A 23 35.76 -19.29 -21.92
N ILE A 24 36.55 -18.22 -21.92
CA ILE A 24 37.04 -17.58 -23.15
C ILE A 24 38.03 -18.48 -23.89
N ARG A 25 38.83 -19.29 -23.17
CA ARG A 25 39.73 -20.28 -23.77
C ARG A 25 39.03 -21.35 -24.60
N LEU A 26 37.71 -21.51 -24.47
CA LEU A 26 36.92 -22.47 -25.23
C LEU A 26 36.53 -21.99 -26.63
N PHE A 27 36.82 -20.74 -26.99
CA PHE A 27 36.37 -20.11 -28.23
C PHE A 27 37.53 -19.39 -28.93
N GLU A 28 37.50 -19.33 -30.26
CA GLU A 28 38.58 -18.70 -31.04
C GLU A 28 38.51 -17.16 -30.98
N ASN A 29 37.33 -16.60 -30.76
CA ASN A 29 37.10 -15.17 -30.71
C ASN A 29 35.95 -14.79 -29.76
N TYR A 30 35.84 -13.49 -29.44
CA TYR A 30 34.79 -12.98 -28.55
C TYR A 30 33.38 -13.03 -29.14
N GLN A 31 33.24 -13.16 -30.46
CA GLN A 31 31.94 -13.23 -31.12
C GLN A 31 31.29 -14.60 -30.84
N GLU A 32 32.02 -15.69 -31.04
CA GLU A 32 31.57 -17.05 -30.75
C GLU A 32 31.26 -17.26 -29.26
N ALA A 33 32.11 -16.72 -28.39
CA ALA A 33 31.84 -16.71 -26.95
C ALA A 33 30.53 -15.96 -26.65
N ALA A 34 30.32 -14.79 -27.25
CA ALA A 34 29.10 -14.01 -27.00
C ALA A 34 27.83 -14.74 -27.45
N GLU A 35 27.87 -15.40 -28.61
CA GLU A 35 26.77 -16.21 -29.15
C GLU A 35 26.42 -17.40 -28.25
N ALA A 36 27.42 -18.09 -27.71
CA ALA A 36 27.24 -19.27 -26.86
C ALA A 36 26.43 -19.02 -25.58
N ILE A 37 26.36 -17.78 -25.11
CA ILE A 37 25.57 -17.39 -23.93
C ILE A 37 24.51 -16.32 -24.21
N GLY A 38 24.32 -15.94 -25.48
CA GLY A 38 23.32 -14.97 -25.93
C GLY A 38 23.54 -13.55 -25.40
N VAL A 39 24.77 -13.03 -25.52
CA VAL A 39 25.12 -11.64 -25.21
C VAL A 39 25.83 -10.99 -26.41
N ASN A 40 26.12 -9.69 -26.33
CA ASN A 40 26.89 -8.98 -27.37
C ASN A 40 28.41 -9.20 -27.17
N ARG A 41 29.18 -9.27 -28.26
CA ARG A 41 30.65 -9.33 -28.27
C ARG A 41 31.30 -8.32 -27.35
N ASP A 42 30.82 -7.07 -27.38
CA ASP A 42 31.36 -5.99 -26.55
C ASP A 42 31.07 -6.19 -25.05
N THR A 43 30.06 -6.99 -24.71
CA THR A 43 29.78 -7.39 -23.33
C THR A 43 30.81 -8.40 -22.85
N ILE A 44 31.19 -9.38 -23.67
CA ILE A 44 32.29 -10.31 -23.38
C ILE A 44 33.62 -9.56 -23.24
N ALA A 45 33.93 -8.67 -24.17
CA ALA A 45 35.15 -7.85 -24.09
C ALA A 45 35.23 -7.03 -22.80
N ARG A 46 34.09 -6.47 -22.33
CA ARG A 46 34.00 -5.74 -21.06
C ARG A 46 34.15 -6.63 -19.83
N TYR A 47 33.68 -7.88 -19.88
CA TYR A 47 33.89 -8.85 -18.81
C TYR A 47 35.38 -9.21 -18.71
N THR A 48 36.04 -9.50 -19.83
CA THR A 48 37.47 -9.82 -19.86
C THR A 48 38.34 -8.63 -19.45
N ALA A 49 37.98 -7.41 -19.85
CA ALA A 49 38.70 -6.19 -19.48
C ALA A 49 38.37 -5.64 -18.08
N HIS A 50 37.55 -6.35 -17.30
CA HIS A 50 37.13 -5.96 -15.94
C HIS A 50 36.38 -4.62 -15.86
N ARG A 51 35.81 -4.16 -16.97
CA ARG A 51 35.10 -2.88 -17.08
C ARG A 51 33.62 -3.00 -16.74
N SER A 52 33.13 -4.22 -16.49
CA SER A 52 31.75 -4.49 -16.13
C SER A 52 31.67 -5.66 -15.15
N ASN A 53 30.75 -5.51 -14.18
CA ASN A 53 30.22 -6.64 -13.44
C ASN A 53 29.32 -7.51 -14.34
N ILE A 54 29.04 -8.72 -13.90
CA ILE A 54 28.40 -9.76 -14.71
C ILE A 54 27.01 -10.01 -14.16
N SER A 55 25.98 -10.03 -15.01
CA SER A 55 24.67 -10.47 -14.53
C SER A 55 24.72 -11.92 -14.06
N LEU A 56 24.00 -12.26 -12.99
CA LEU A 56 23.96 -13.61 -12.46
C LEU A 56 23.51 -14.62 -13.52
N SER A 57 22.58 -14.23 -14.40
CA SER A 57 22.14 -15.06 -15.52
C SER A 57 23.22 -15.28 -16.57
N SER A 58 23.99 -14.24 -16.93
CA SER A 58 25.16 -14.41 -17.81
C SER A 58 26.23 -15.29 -17.17
N PHE A 59 26.51 -15.11 -15.88
CA PHE A 59 27.48 -15.92 -15.15
C PHE A 59 27.03 -17.40 -15.07
N ASP A 60 25.76 -17.67 -14.82
CA ASP A 60 25.24 -19.05 -14.80
C ASP A 60 25.34 -19.73 -16.16
N ARG A 61 25.13 -18.98 -17.25
CA ARG A 61 25.34 -19.48 -18.62
C ARG A 61 26.82 -19.77 -18.89
N ILE A 62 27.71 -18.87 -18.48
CA ILE A 62 29.17 -19.05 -18.58
C ILE A 62 29.60 -20.32 -17.83
N VAL A 63 29.22 -20.44 -16.56
CA VAL A 63 29.52 -21.61 -15.71
C VAL A 63 28.97 -22.90 -16.34
N LYS A 64 27.77 -22.87 -16.91
CA LYS A 64 27.18 -24.03 -17.59
C LYS A 64 28.04 -24.49 -18.77
N VAL A 65 28.64 -23.57 -19.52
CA VAL A 65 29.55 -23.92 -20.62
C VAL A 65 30.87 -24.46 -20.09
N VAL A 66 31.45 -23.83 -19.07
CA VAL A 66 32.70 -24.29 -18.43
C VAL A 66 32.55 -25.70 -17.86
N ARG A 67 31.46 -25.97 -17.12
CA ARG A 67 31.18 -27.30 -16.53
C ARG A 67 30.93 -28.41 -17.56
N LYS A 68 30.69 -28.08 -18.83
CA LYS A 68 30.59 -29.09 -19.91
C LYS A 68 31.95 -29.51 -20.44
N ARG A 69 33.01 -28.73 -20.19
CA ARG A 69 34.35 -28.91 -20.77
C ARG A 69 35.43 -29.18 -19.72
N TYR A 70 35.20 -28.80 -18.47
CA TYR A 70 36.11 -29.04 -17.36
C TYR A 70 35.40 -29.83 -16.25
N SER A 71 36.15 -30.74 -15.63
CA SER A 71 35.70 -31.47 -14.45
C SER A 71 35.60 -30.54 -13.23
N GLN A 72 34.80 -30.94 -12.23
CA GLN A 72 34.63 -30.14 -11.02
C GLN A 72 35.96 -29.98 -10.25
N ALA A 73 36.80 -31.02 -10.22
CA ALA A 73 38.13 -30.97 -9.59
C ALA A 73 39.07 -29.96 -10.26
N GLU A 74 39.09 -29.89 -11.59
CA GLU A 74 39.88 -28.89 -12.33
C GLU A 74 39.39 -27.47 -12.05
N ILE A 75 38.07 -27.28 -12.03
CA ILE A 75 37.48 -25.97 -11.72
C ILE A 75 37.84 -25.53 -10.30
N ASP A 76 37.74 -26.42 -9.31
CA ASP A 76 38.03 -26.10 -7.91
C ASP A 76 39.53 -25.85 -7.68
N GLN A 77 40.41 -26.54 -8.40
CA GLN A 77 41.85 -26.27 -8.41
C GLN A 77 42.15 -24.87 -8.97
N TRP A 78 41.46 -24.46 -10.05
CA TRP A 78 41.61 -23.11 -10.62
C TRP A 78 41.05 -22.00 -9.74
N LEU A 79 40.14 -22.32 -8.81
CA LEU A 79 39.49 -21.34 -7.92
C LEU A 79 40.12 -21.29 -6.52
N ASP A 80 41.31 -21.88 -6.33
CA ASP A 80 42.04 -21.94 -5.06
C ASP A 80 41.16 -22.44 -3.89
N GLY A 81 40.33 -23.45 -4.14
CA GLY A 81 39.45 -24.03 -3.13
C GLY A 81 38.14 -23.27 -2.87
N ILE A 82 37.87 -22.15 -3.56
CA ILE A 82 36.59 -21.45 -3.47
C ILE A 82 35.59 -22.07 -4.46
N THR A 83 34.50 -22.64 -3.96
CA THR A 83 33.51 -23.27 -4.82
C THR A 83 32.70 -22.24 -5.64
N ILE A 84 32.21 -22.63 -6.81
CA ILE A 84 31.24 -21.81 -7.60
C ILE A 84 30.00 -21.48 -6.75
N GLU A 85 29.62 -22.37 -5.84
CA GLU A 85 28.51 -22.17 -4.92
C GLU A 85 28.82 -21.11 -3.86
N GLU A 86 30.06 -21.07 -3.35
CA GLU A 86 30.60 -19.96 -2.54
C GLU A 86 30.48 -18.63 -3.29
N ILE A 87 30.94 -18.56 -4.54
CA ILE A 87 30.90 -17.35 -5.38
C ILE A 87 29.44 -16.90 -5.57
N ARG A 88 28.53 -17.83 -5.85
CA ARG A 88 27.08 -17.57 -5.93
C ARG A 88 26.51 -17.11 -4.60
N LYS A 89 26.93 -17.68 -3.47
CA LYS A 89 26.44 -17.36 -2.12
C LYS A 89 26.95 -15.98 -1.68
N GLN A 90 28.20 -15.64 -1.98
CA GLN A 90 28.76 -14.30 -1.79
C GLN A 90 28.01 -13.27 -2.64
N ALA A 91 27.68 -13.59 -3.89
CA ALA A 91 26.85 -12.75 -4.73
C ALA A 91 25.41 -12.62 -4.22
N LYS A 92 24.78 -13.70 -3.73
CA LYS A 92 23.45 -13.64 -3.10
C LYS A 92 23.47 -12.83 -1.80
N ARG A 93 24.55 -12.90 -1.00
CA ARG A 93 24.77 -12.07 0.18
C ARG A 93 24.96 -10.60 -0.20
N LYS A 94 25.80 -10.27 -1.19
CA LYS A 94 26.02 -8.90 -1.70
C LYS A 94 24.88 -8.31 -2.55
N ASN A 95 23.94 -9.13 -3.02
CA ASN A 95 22.71 -8.66 -3.69
C ASN A 95 21.50 -8.65 -2.75
N GLY A 96 21.56 -9.37 -1.62
CA GLY A 96 20.56 -9.35 -0.54
C GLY A 96 20.84 -8.26 0.50
N VAL A 97 22.12 -7.99 0.73
CA VAL A 97 22.60 -6.68 1.19
C VAL A 97 22.50 -5.81 -0.05
N GLN A 98 21.45 -5.00 -0.18
CA GLN A 98 21.58 -3.79 -1.02
C GLN A 98 22.94 -3.20 -0.66
N MET A 99 23.84 -2.96 -1.62
CA MET A 99 24.98 -2.07 -1.37
C MET A 99 24.43 -0.94 -0.54
N ASP A 100 24.97 -0.70 0.65
CA ASP A 100 24.51 0.36 1.55
C ASP A 100 24.36 1.64 0.73
N HIS A 101 23.13 1.87 0.26
CA HIS A 101 22.72 3.08 -0.43
C HIS A 101 22.36 4.05 0.69
N VAL A 102 23.27 4.20 1.65
CA VAL A 102 23.20 5.31 2.59
C VAL A 102 23.36 6.53 1.71
N MET A 103 22.25 7.22 1.52
CA MET A 103 22.17 8.46 0.80
C MET A 103 22.04 9.54 1.85
N TYR A 104 22.81 10.61 1.74
CA TYR A 104 22.55 11.79 2.56
C TYR A 104 21.45 12.62 1.93
N VAL A 105 20.59 13.22 2.73
CA VAL A 105 19.67 14.26 2.27
C VAL A 105 20.50 15.44 1.79
N ILE A 106 20.22 15.99 0.59
CA ILE A 106 20.94 17.17 0.08
C ILE A 106 20.43 18.41 0.81
N THR A 107 21.07 18.68 1.95
CA THR A 107 20.90 19.90 2.75
C THR A 107 21.53 21.11 2.04
N PRO A 108 21.26 22.35 2.49
CA PRO A 108 21.97 23.53 2.00
C PRO A 108 23.50 23.41 2.11
N ALA A 109 24.00 22.78 3.17
CA ALA A 109 25.43 22.51 3.36
C ALA A 109 25.98 21.57 2.29
N ILE A 110 25.36 20.41 2.06
CA ILE A 110 25.79 19.47 1.00
C ILE A 110 25.71 20.15 -0.37
N ARG A 111 24.68 20.96 -0.63
CA ARG A 111 24.56 21.69 -1.91
C ARG A 111 25.68 22.73 -2.09
N ALA A 112 26.06 23.44 -1.03
CA ALA A 112 27.20 24.36 -1.07
C ALA A 112 28.49 23.61 -1.36
N LEU A 113 28.74 22.48 -0.68
CA LEU A 113 29.90 21.63 -0.91
C LEU A 113 29.99 21.13 -2.36
N LEU A 114 28.87 20.70 -2.93
CA LEU A 114 28.82 20.28 -4.34
C LEU A 114 29.10 21.41 -5.32
N ARG A 115 28.79 22.67 -4.96
CA ARG A 115 29.12 23.84 -5.78
C ARG A 115 30.61 24.14 -5.72
N GLU A 116 31.22 24.12 -4.54
CA GLU A 116 32.68 24.26 -4.36
C GLU A 116 33.42 23.20 -5.18
N PHE A 117 33.01 21.94 -5.05
CA PHE A 117 33.57 20.84 -5.84
C PHE A 117 33.44 21.06 -7.34
N THR A 118 32.30 21.57 -7.79
CA THR A 118 32.07 21.84 -9.22
C THR A 118 32.98 22.96 -9.73
N ALA A 119 33.30 23.95 -8.90
CA ALA A 119 34.16 25.07 -9.26
C ALA A 119 35.61 24.64 -9.53
N CYS A 120 36.06 23.52 -8.97
CA CYS A 120 37.37 22.93 -9.25
C CYS A 120 37.52 22.38 -10.69
N PHE A 121 36.44 22.31 -11.47
CA PHE A 121 36.46 21.73 -12.82
C PHE A 121 35.98 22.72 -13.89
N PRO A 122 36.48 22.60 -15.14
CA PRO A 122 36.07 23.48 -16.24
C PRO A 122 34.57 23.44 -16.55
N ASN A 123 33.89 22.32 -16.25
CA ASN A 123 32.46 22.18 -16.43
C ASN A 123 31.87 21.07 -15.55
N LYS A 124 30.54 21.14 -15.36
CA LYS A 124 29.75 20.19 -14.56
C LYS A 124 29.87 18.73 -15.03
N ALA A 125 30.12 18.49 -16.32
CA ALA A 125 30.23 17.14 -16.84
C ALA A 125 31.54 16.48 -16.44
N THR A 126 32.65 17.23 -16.41
CA THR A 126 33.95 16.75 -15.93
C THR A 126 33.89 16.44 -14.43
N ALA A 127 33.29 17.32 -13.63
CA ALA A 127 33.05 17.09 -12.20
C ALA A 127 32.23 15.81 -11.95
N ALA A 128 31.14 15.61 -12.71
CA ALA A 128 30.30 14.42 -12.62
C ALA A 128 31.07 13.13 -12.94
N ARG A 129 31.88 13.14 -14.01
CA ARG A 129 32.71 11.99 -14.41
C ARG A 129 33.76 11.63 -13.36
N LYS A 130 34.36 12.63 -12.69
CA LYS A 130 35.32 12.39 -11.59
C LYS A 130 34.70 11.61 -10.44
N LEU A 131 33.40 11.80 -10.18
CA LEU A 131 32.65 11.05 -9.18
C LEU A 131 32.08 9.72 -9.70
N GLY A 132 32.22 9.41 -10.99
CA GLY A 132 31.59 8.26 -11.63
C GLY A 132 30.07 8.40 -11.78
N ILE A 133 29.55 9.64 -11.81
CA ILE A 133 28.12 9.94 -11.89
C ILE A 133 27.77 10.44 -13.30
N ASN A 134 26.60 10.06 -13.81
CA ASN A 134 26.10 10.59 -15.08
C ASN A 134 25.92 12.14 -15.00
N PRO A 135 26.46 12.92 -15.95
CA PRO A 135 26.36 14.39 -15.95
C PRO A 135 24.96 14.95 -15.77
N ARG A 136 23.94 14.32 -16.36
CA ARG A 136 22.53 14.72 -16.22
C ARG A 136 22.02 14.52 -14.79
N THR A 137 22.44 13.43 -14.15
CA THR A 137 22.09 13.12 -12.75
C THR A 137 22.81 14.07 -11.80
N PHE A 138 24.08 14.38 -12.06
CA PHE A 138 24.85 15.32 -11.26
C PHE A 138 24.25 16.74 -11.32
N LYS A 139 23.87 17.20 -12.51
CA LYS A 139 23.13 18.46 -12.70
C LYS A 139 21.84 18.47 -11.87
N ALA A 140 21.07 17.38 -11.88
CA ALA A 140 19.83 17.28 -11.11
C ALA A 140 20.03 17.35 -9.58
N TYR A 141 21.20 16.97 -9.05
CA TYR A 141 21.55 17.19 -7.63
C TYR A 141 21.76 18.68 -7.33
N LEU A 142 22.50 19.38 -8.19
CA LEU A 142 22.79 20.82 -8.05
C LEU A 142 21.52 21.68 -8.18
N ASP A 143 20.66 21.32 -9.12
CA ASP A 143 19.41 22.03 -9.42
C ASP A 143 18.29 21.66 -8.41
N GLY A 144 18.56 20.78 -7.43
CA GLY A 144 17.62 20.42 -6.37
C GLY A 144 16.48 19.48 -6.81
N GLN A 145 16.51 18.97 -8.04
CA GLN A 145 15.52 18.04 -8.57
C GLN A 145 15.60 16.66 -7.90
N ILE A 146 16.81 16.25 -7.49
CA ILE A 146 17.02 15.06 -6.67
C ILE A 146 17.44 15.50 -5.27
N LYS A 147 16.74 15.03 -4.24
CA LYS A 147 16.91 15.49 -2.85
C LYS A 147 17.88 14.65 -2.01
N SER A 148 18.57 13.68 -2.61
CA SER A 148 19.47 12.78 -1.88
C SER A 148 20.71 12.43 -2.69
N PHE A 149 21.86 12.38 -2.04
CA PHE A 149 23.17 12.18 -2.65
C PHE A 149 23.90 10.95 -2.08
N PRO A 150 24.60 10.13 -2.90
CA PRO A 150 25.23 8.91 -2.41
C PRO A 150 26.37 9.20 -1.41
N ARG A 151 26.39 8.50 -0.26
CA ARG A 151 27.45 8.63 0.76
C ARG A 151 28.85 8.44 0.19
N ASN A 152 29.05 7.42 -0.65
CA ASN A 152 30.35 7.17 -1.29
C ASN A 152 30.77 8.31 -2.23
N ALA A 153 29.83 8.94 -2.92
CA ALA A 153 30.12 10.09 -3.76
C ALA A 153 30.39 11.34 -2.93
N PHE A 154 29.69 11.51 -1.80
CA PHE A 154 29.91 12.59 -0.84
C PHE A 154 31.35 12.57 -0.31
N TRP A 155 31.82 11.44 0.19
CA TRP A 155 33.18 11.36 0.74
C TRP A 155 34.26 11.55 -0.33
N ARG A 156 34.02 11.14 -1.58
CA ARG A 156 34.91 11.47 -2.71
C ARG A 156 34.97 12.97 -2.99
N VAL A 157 33.87 13.69 -2.83
CA VAL A 157 33.84 15.15 -2.94
C VAL A 157 34.68 15.77 -1.83
N VAL A 158 34.48 15.35 -0.58
CA VAL A 158 35.24 15.86 0.58
C VAL A 158 36.73 15.63 0.38
N VAL A 159 37.15 14.40 0.09
CA VAL A 159 38.57 14.06 -0.16
C VAL A 159 39.16 14.94 -1.27
N HIS A 160 38.46 15.08 -2.39
CA HIS A 160 38.98 15.88 -3.49
C HIS A 160 39.14 17.37 -3.13
N LEU A 161 38.20 17.92 -2.38
CA LEU A 161 38.27 19.30 -1.92
C LEU A 161 39.41 19.48 -0.92
N THR A 162 39.56 18.57 0.05
CA THR A 162 40.66 18.59 1.02
C THR A 162 42.02 18.52 0.31
N ASP A 163 42.17 17.61 -0.67
CA ASP A 163 43.38 17.51 -1.50
C ASP A 163 43.67 18.80 -2.30
N SER A 164 42.64 19.59 -2.57
CA SER A 164 42.74 20.86 -3.30
C SER A 164 42.91 22.08 -2.35
N GLY A 165 43.17 21.84 -1.06
CA GLY A 165 43.42 22.90 -0.06
C GLY A 165 42.17 23.46 0.63
N PHE A 166 41.01 22.80 0.49
CA PHE A 166 39.80 23.19 1.21
C PHE A 166 39.93 22.89 2.71
N THR A 167 39.65 23.90 3.54
CA THR A 167 39.63 23.77 5.00
C THR A 167 38.20 23.63 5.53
N THR A 168 37.99 22.67 6.43
CA THR A 168 36.65 22.38 6.97
C THR A 168 36.20 23.38 8.03
N GLU A 169 37.11 24.08 8.70
CA GLU A 169 36.80 25.01 9.80
C GLU A 169 35.86 26.16 9.35
N HIS A 170 36.22 26.84 8.25
CA HIS A 170 35.40 27.93 7.73
C HIS A 170 34.05 27.42 7.20
N PHE A 171 34.05 26.23 6.61
CA PHE A 171 32.83 25.60 6.10
C PHE A 171 31.88 25.19 7.22
N PHE A 172 32.38 24.60 8.30
CA PHE A 172 31.59 24.21 9.47
C PHE A 172 31.02 25.44 10.19
N SER A 173 31.83 26.47 10.39
CA SER A 173 31.41 27.74 10.98
C SER A 173 30.24 28.37 10.22
N ARG A 174 30.28 28.37 8.88
CA ARG A 174 29.20 28.89 8.02
C ARG A 174 27.84 28.23 8.25
N PHE A 175 27.83 26.97 8.69
CA PHE A 175 26.61 26.18 8.91
C PHE A 175 26.33 25.87 10.38
N GLY A 176 27.08 26.48 11.31
CA GLY A 176 26.90 26.26 12.75
C GLY A 176 27.23 24.83 13.20
N ALA A 177 28.15 24.16 12.52
CA ALA A 177 28.58 22.79 12.81
C ALA A 177 30.00 22.75 13.39
N THR A 178 30.34 21.63 14.01
CA THR A 178 31.71 21.33 14.47
C THR A 178 32.30 20.12 13.75
N THR A 179 31.45 19.19 13.31
CA THR A 179 31.87 18.02 12.54
C THR A 179 30.96 17.79 11.33
N TRP A 180 31.32 16.81 10.49
CA TRP A 180 30.48 16.42 9.35
C TRP A 180 29.17 15.79 9.81
N GLU A 181 29.16 15.07 10.92
CA GLU A 181 27.98 14.42 11.51
C GLU A 181 26.88 15.42 11.81
N ASP A 182 27.23 16.65 12.23
CA ASP A 182 26.28 17.73 12.48
C ASP A 182 25.53 18.19 11.21
N LEU A 183 26.11 17.98 10.03
CA LEU A 183 25.59 18.42 8.73
C LEU A 183 24.95 17.30 7.91
N LEU A 184 25.25 16.05 8.26
CA LEU A 184 24.88 14.86 7.51
C LEU A 184 23.60 14.24 8.07
N ILE A 185 22.53 14.30 7.26
CA ILE A 185 21.28 13.61 7.56
C ILE A 185 21.21 12.39 6.65
N GLU A 186 21.29 11.18 7.23
CA GLU A 186 21.03 9.95 6.48
C GLU A 186 19.57 9.90 6.05
N LYS A 187 19.34 9.60 4.78
CA LYS A 187 17.99 9.40 4.25
C LYS A 187 17.47 8.07 4.78
N GLU A 188 16.48 8.14 5.66
CA GLU A 188 15.74 6.95 6.09
C GLU A 188 15.27 6.14 4.88
N HIS A 189 15.50 4.83 4.91
CA HIS A 189 15.10 3.93 3.85
C HIS A 189 13.58 4.00 3.65
N CYS A 190 13.13 4.12 2.40
CA CYS A 190 11.70 4.00 2.11
C CYS A 190 11.27 2.55 2.38
N VAL A 191 10.65 2.33 3.54
CA VAL A 191 10.18 1.03 4.07
C VAL A 191 9.41 0.24 3.01
N ILE A 192 8.67 0.94 2.16
CA ILE A 192 7.84 0.40 1.07
C ILE A 192 8.63 -0.41 0.03
N LEU A 193 9.91 -0.07 -0.24
CA LEU A 193 10.70 -0.79 -1.24
C LEU A 193 11.04 -2.23 -0.82
N GLN A 194 11.17 -2.45 0.49
CA GLN A 194 11.44 -3.77 1.08
C GLN A 194 10.16 -4.52 1.46
N SER A 195 8.99 -3.89 1.32
CA SER A 195 7.72 -4.49 1.73
C SER A 195 7.53 -5.89 1.18
N ASN A 196 7.14 -6.81 2.05
CA ASN A 196 6.74 -8.14 1.61
C ASN A 196 5.38 -8.07 0.88
N LYS A 197 4.95 -9.19 0.29
CA LYS A 197 3.71 -9.24 -0.49
C LYS A 197 2.49 -8.75 0.30
N LYS A 198 2.42 -9.06 1.61
CA LYS A 198 1.29 -8.70 2.46
C LYS A 198 1.26 -7.20 2.75
N GLU A 199 2.39 -6.65 3.18
CA GLU A 199 2.55 -5.21 3.44
C GLU A 199 2.24 -4.37 2.21
N LEU A 200 2.75 -4.78 1.05
CA LEU A 200 2.49 -4.08 -0.19
C LEU A 200 1.00 -4.12 -0.58
N ILE A 201 0.29 -5.22 -0.31
CA ILE A 201 -1.15 -5.26 -0.54
C ILE A 201 -1.89 -4.30 0.41
N GLU A 202 -1.50 -4.19 1.68
CA GLU A 202 -2.13 -3.20 2.58
C GLU A 202 -1.91 -1.76 2.11
N GLU A 203 -0.70 -1.43 1.64
CA GLU A 203 -0.41 -0.12 1.05
C GLU A 203 -1.28 0.15 -0.19
N LEU A 204 -1.41 -0.84 -1.08
CA LEU A 204 -2.25 -0.73 -2.27
C LEU A 204 -3.74 -0.61 -1.90
N ILE A 205 -4.22 -1.30 -0.86
CA ILE A 205 -5.58 -1.11 -0.31
C ILE A 205 -5.74 0.33 0.21
N GLY A 206 -4.70 0.89 0.85
CA GLY A 206 -4.67 2.29 1.26
C GLY A 206 -4.87 3.26 0.09
N LEU A 207 -4.32 2.95 -1.09
CA LEU A 207 -4.55 3.76 -2.29
C LEU A 207 -5.99 3.65 -2.80
N PHE A 208 -6.61 2.47 -2.74
CA PHE A 208 -8.03 2.31 -3.06
C PHE A 208 -8.91 3.17 -2.15
N ARG A 209 -8.64 3.17 -0.84
CA ARG A 209 -9.34 4.01 0.15
C ARG A 209 -9.19 5.50 -0.12
N LYS A 210 -7.99 5.93 -0.54
CA LYS A 210 -7.71 7.33 -0.89
C LYS A 210 -8.22 7.74 -2.28
N GLY A 211 -8.60 6.78 -3.12
CA GLY A 211 -8.98 7.02 -4.52
C GLY A 211 -7.79 7.26 -5.48
N THR A 212 -6.55 7.18 -5.00
CA THR A 212 -5.33 7.53 -5.75
C THR A 212 -4.69 6.31 -6.39
N ILE A 213 -5.41 5.61 -7.27
CA ILE A 213 -4.93 4.36 -7.88
C ILE A 213 -4.40 4.50 -9.31
N ARG A 214 -4.37 5.73 -9.87
CA ARG A 214 -3.85 5.96 -11.21
C ARG A 214 -2.32 5.95 -11.19
N GLN A 215 -1.69 5.34 -12.20
CA GLN A 215 -0.22 5.20 -12.28
C GLN A 215 0.61 6.47 -12.05
N LYS A 216 0.05 7.66 -12.36
CA LYS A 216 0.74 8.95 -12.20
C LYS A 216 0.72 9.47 -10.76
N GLU A 217 -0.30 9.10 -10.00
CA GLU A 217 -0.51 9.53 -8.60
C GLU A 217 0.22 8.60 -7.62
N ILE A 218 0.59 7.40 -8.06
CA ILE A 218 1.24 6.40 -7.22
C ILE A 218 2.73 6.68 -7.13
N ASP A 219 3.21 6.73 -5.89
CA ASP A 219 4.61 6.90 -5.57
C ASP A 219 5.51 5.90 -6.29
N ARG A 220 6.68 6.40 -6.69
CA ARG A 220 7.67 5.57 -7.41
C ARG A 220 8.13 4.37 -6.59
N SER A 221 8.18 4.50 -5.25
CA SER A 221 8.52 3.42 -4.33
C SER A 221 7.52 2.26 -4.42
N ILE A 222 6.21 2.56 -4.35
CA ILE A 222 5.13 1.59 -4.48
C ILE A 222 5.16 0.93 -5.87
N ARG A 223 5.37 1.71 -6.94
CA ARG A 223 5.49 1.16 -8.30
C ARG A 223 6.66 0.19 -8.45
N ASN A 224 7.82 0.52 -7.87
CA ASN A 224 8.99 -0.34 -7.89
C ASN A 224 8.75 -1.62 -7.07
N ALA A 225 8.13 -1.50 -5.89
CA ALA A 225 7.76 -2.64 -5.05
C ALA A 225 6.76 -3.56 -5.77
N ALA A 226 5.74 -3.00 -6.41
CA ALA A 226 4.76 -3.74 -7.22
C ALA A 226 5.42 -4.46 -8.40
N LYS A 227 6.35 -3.81 -9.09
CA LYS A 227 7.14 -4.44 -10.16
C LYS A 227 7.98 -5.61 -9.63
N ARG A 228 8.59 -5.46 -8.45
CA ARG A 228 9.40 -6.52 -7.82
C ARG A 228 8.56 -7.73 -7.41
N VAL A 229 7.42 -7.50 -6.73
CA VAL A 229 6.62 -8.56 -6.11
C VAL A 229 5.65 -9.22 -7.10
N PHE A 230 5.02 -8.43 -7.96
CA PHE A 230 3.95 -8.87 -8.88
C PHE A 230 4.34 -8.79 -10.36
N GLY A 231 5.58 -8.37 -10.66
CA GLY A 231 6.08 -8.17 -12.03
C GLY A 231 5.66 -6.83 -12.64
N ASN A 232 4.47 -6.31 -12.32
CA ASN A 232 4.03 -4.98 -12.72
C ASN A 232 2.92 -4.42 -11.80
N LEU A 233 2.68 -3.11 -11.88
CA LEU A 233 1.67 -2.43 -11.04
C LEU A 233 0.23 -2.85 -11.36
N GLY A 234 -0.10 -3.10 -12.64
CA GLY A 234 -1.44 -3.53 -13.02
C GLY A 234 -1.81 -4.85 -12.35
N GLU A 235 -0.91 -5.83 -12.39
CA GLU A 235 -1.10 -7.11 -11.72
C GLU A 235 -1.23 -6.98 -10.21
N ALA A 236 -0.41 -6.11 -9.60
CA ALA A 236 -0.53 -5.81 -8.17
C ALA A 236 -1.92 -5.23 -7.82
N MET A 237 -2.45 -4.32 -8.64
CA MET A 237 -3.79 -3.75 -8.44
C MET A 237 -4.90 -4.78 -8.60
N ARG A 238 -4.77 -5.73 -9.52
CA ARG A 238 -5.76 -6.81 -9.71
C ARG A 238 -5.83 -7.75 -8.50
N VAL A 239 -4.66 -8.20 -8.03
CA VAL A 239 -4.57 -9.04 -6.83
C VAL A 239 -5.11 -8.28 -5.62
N THR A 240 -4.79 -6.99 -5.52
CA THR A 240 -5.30 -6.13 -4.45
C THR A 240 -6.83 -6.01 -4.51
N MET A 241 -7.41 -5.75 -5.67
CA MET A 241 -8.86 -5.65 -5.86
C MET A 241 -9.57 -6.95 -5.48
N ALA A 242 -9.05 -8.11 -5.90
CA ALA A 242 -9.62 -9.41 -5.54
C ALA A 242 -9.56 -9.69 -4.03
N GLN A 243 -8.52 -9.22 -3.35
CA GLN A 243 -8.41 -9.35 -1.90
C GLN A 243 -9.31 -8.36 -1.16
N LEU A 244 -9.43 -7.15 -1.68
CA LEU A 244 -10.29 -6.09 -1.16
C LEU A 244 -11.77 -6.49 -1.26
N GLU A 245 -12.22 -7.04 -2.40
CA GLU A 245 -13.56 -7.60 -2.59
C GLU A 245 -13.89 -8.64 -1.50
N LYS A 246 -13.02 -9.65 -1.32
CA LYS A 246 -13.21 -10.69 -0.31
C LYS A 246 -13.33 -10.12 1.11
N ARG A 247 -12.55 -9.09 1.43
CA ARG A 247 -12.61 -8.41 2.74
C ARG A 247 -13.92 -7.67 2.92
N GLN A 248 -14.34 -6.88 1.92
CA GLN A 248 -15.59 -6.12 1.97
C GLN A 248 -16.80 -7.04 2.13
N ILE A 249 -16.87 -8.13 1.35
CA ILE A 249 -17.95 -9.13 1.49
C ILE A 249 -17.98 -9.75 2.89
N LYS A 250 -16.81 -10.07 3.45
CA LYS A 250 -16.73 -10.61 4.82
C LYS A 250 -17.21 -9.60 5.85
N GLU A 251 -16.85 -8.33 5.71
CA GLU A 251 -17.29 -7.25 6.60
C GLU A 251 -18.81 -7.04 6.49
N ILE A 252 -19.38 -6.98 5.28
CA ILE A 252 -20.82 -6.88 5.04
C ILE A 252 -21.57 -8.01 5.77
N ARG A 253 -21.14 -9.27 5.58
CA ARG A 253 -21.76 -10.43 6.24
C ARG A 253 -21.61 -10.40 7.76
N SER A 254 -20.51 -9.84 8.28
CA SER A 254 -20.35 -9.67 9.73
C SER A 254 -21.29 -8.61 10.31
N TYR A 255 -21.62 -7.56 9.56
CA TYR A 255 -22.62 -6.58 9.99
C TYR A 255 -24.05 -7.12 9.86
N LEU A 256 -24.32 -7.92 8.82
CA LEU A 256 -25.58 -8.64 8.69
C LEU A 256 -25.86 -9.59 9.86
N SER A 257 -24.85 -10.31 10.35
CA SER A 257 -25.05 -11.26 11.47
C SER A 257 -25.44 -10.56 12.79
N VAL A 258 -25.01 -9.31 13.00
CA VAL A 258 -25.40 -8.47 14.13
C VAL A 258 -26.59 -7.55 13.82
N LYS A 259 -27.22 -7.70 12.65
CA LYS A 259 -28.36 -6.90 12.16
C LYS A 259 -28.09 -5.38 12.07
N ASP A 260 -26.83 -5.01 11.86
CA ASP A 260 -26.39 -3.62 11.62
C ASP A 260 -26.43 -3.33 10.10
N PHE A 261 -27.64 -3.11 9.58
CA PHE A 261 -27.86 -2.95 8.14
C PHE A 261 -27.29 -1.65 7.57
N GLU A 262 -27.21 -0.59 8.39
CA GLU A 262 -26.64 0.69 7.97
C GLU A 262 -25.16 0.53 7.62
N LYS A 263 -24.38 -0.11 8.49
CA LYS A 263 -22.96 -0.38 8.20
C LYS A 263 -22.77 -1.40 7.08
N ALA A 264 -23.66 -2.39 6.95
CA ALA A 264 -23.63 -3.30 5.82
C ALA A 264 -23.80 -2.55 4.48
N MET A 265 -24.74 -1.61 4.41
CA MET A 265 -24.95 -0.75 3.23
C MET A 265 -23.78 0.22 3.00
N GLU A 266 -23.20 0.78 4.06
CA GLU A 266 -22.00 1.63 3.94
C GLU A 266 -20.83 0.87 3.30
N LYS A 267 -20.60 -0.38 3.73
CA LYS A 267 -19.56 -1.24 3.16
C LYS A 267 -19.86 -1.66 1.72
N LEU A 268 -21.13 -1.88 1.39
CA LEU A 268 -21.54 -2.10 0.01
C LEU A 268 -21.22 -0.88 -0.88
N ALA A 269 -21.50 0.33 -0.40
CA ALA A 269 -21.19 1.58 -1.11
C ALA A 269 -19.67 1.84 -1.21
N GLU A 270 -18.86 1.42 -0.22
CA GLU A 270 -17.41 1.36 -0.36
C GLU A 270 -16.97 0.43 -1.49
N LEU A 271 -17.52 -0.80 -1.55
CA LEU A 271 -17.21 -1.75 -2.60
C LEU A 271 -17.53 -1.20 -3.99
N ASP A 272 -18.67 -0.52 -4.16
CA ASP A 272 -19.04 0.15 -5.41
C ASP A 272 -18.00 1.19 -5.86
N ARG A 273 -17.55 2.03 -4.92
CA ARG A 273 -16.51 3.03 -5.20
C ARG A 273 -15.21 2.35 -5.64
N TYR A 274 -14.80 1.27 -4.99
CA TYR A 274 -13.59 0.54 -5.35
C TYR A 274 -13.69 -0.14 -6.72
N ILE A 275 -14.83 -0.73 -7.06
CA ILE A 275 -15.09 -1.31 -8.39
C ILE A 275 -15.01 -0.22 -9.47
N ALA A 276 -15.61 0.95 -9.22
CA ALA A 276 -15.58 2.08 -10.16
C ALA A 276 -14.13 2.56 -10.41
N LEU A 277 -13.35 2.75 -9.35
CA LEU A 277 -11.94 3.11 -9.44
C LEU A 277 -11.16 2.07 -10.24
N TYR A 278 -11.30 0.78 -9.89
CA TYR A 278 -10.62 -0.32 -10.57
C TYR A 278 -10.95 -0.34 -12.08
N ARG A 279 -12.23 -0.17 -12.43
CA ARG A 279 -12.70 -0.09 -13.82
C ARG A 279 -12.03 1.05 -14.59
N GLU A 280 -11.93 2.24 -14.01
CA GLU A 280 -11.25 3.37 -14.65
C GLU A 280 -9.77 3.08 -14.88
N ASN A 281 -9.10 2.50 -13.87
CA ASN A 281 -7.69 2.16 -13.96
C ASN A 281 -7.43 1.09 -15.04
N GLU A 282 -8.22 0.01 -15.09
CA GLU A 282 -8.09 -1.01 -16.14
C GLU A 282 -8.41 -0.46 -17.53
N LYS A 283 -9.42 0.42 -17.69
CA LYS A 283 -9.66 1.13 -18.96
C LYS A 283 -8.44 1.94 -19.40
N ALA A 284 -7.79 2.65 -18.47
CA ALA A 284 -6.59 3.42 -18.77
C ALA A 284 -5.42 2.50 -19.20
N ILE A 285 -5.20 1.41 -18.48
CA ILE A 285 -4.17 0.40 -18.80
C ILE A 285 -4.45 -0.23 -20.18
N TRP A 286 -5.71 -0.59 -20.46
CA TRP A 286 -6.12 -1.20 -21.73
C TRP A 286 -5.91 -0.25 -22.91
N ARG A 287 -6.24 1.04 -22.77
CA ARG A 287 -5.99 2.07 -23.79
C ARG A 287 -4.50 2.24 -24.08
N ALA A 288 -3.66 2.17 -23.04
CA ALA A 288 -2.21 2.31 -23.16
C ALA A 288 -1.50 1.02 -23.64
N SER A 289 -2.19 -0.13 -23.62
CA SER A 289 -1.60 -1.42 -23.95
C SER A 289 -1.66 -1.74 -25.46
N PRO A 290 -0.60 -2.31 -26.06
CA PRO A 290 -0.64 -2.87 -27.40
C PRO A 290 -1.75 -3.91 -27.56
N LYS A 291 -2.36 -4.02 -28.75
CA LYS A 291 -3.53 -4.88 -29.00
C LYS A 291 -3.31 -6.33 -28.52
N GLU A 292 -2.15 -6.91 -28.80
CA GLU A 292 -1.77 -8.28 -28.43
C GLU A 292 -1.67 -8.53 -26.92
N LYS A 293 -1.48 -7.47 -26.13
CA LYS A 293 -1.33 -7.55 -24.67
C LYS A 293 -2.60 -7.11 -23.93
N ARG A 294 -3.67 -6.80 -24.65
CA ARG A 294 -4.93 -6.39 -24.05
C ARG A 294 -5.60 -7.59 -23.41
N ARG A 295 -5.78 -7.49 -22.09
CA ARG A 295 -6.55 -8.44 -21.30
C ARG A 295 -8.03 -8.08 -21.34
N ASN A 296 -8.90 -9.09 -21.26
CA ASN A 296 -10.30 -8.89 -20.98
C ASN A 296 -10.51 -8.52 -19.49
N TRP A 297 -10.48 -7.22 -19.18
CA TRP A 297 -10.76 -6.72 -17.83
C TRP A 297 -12.26 -6.62 -17.53
N GLN A 298 -13.12 -6.71 -18.56
CA GLN A 298 -14.56 -6.55 -18.42
C GLN A 298 -15.17 -7.70 -17.61
N GLU A 299 -14.72 -8.94 -17.88
CA GLU A 299 -15.13 -10.14 -17.12
C GLU A 299 -14.85 -10.00 -15.61
N ASP A 300 -13.70 -9.44 -15.22
CA ASP A 300 -13.41 -9.21 -13.79
C ASP A 300 -14.38 -8.20 -13.18
N VAL A 301 -14.63 -7.09 -13.88
CA VAL A 301 -15.54 -6.04 -13.40
C VAL A 301 -16.96 -6.57 -13.29
N GLU A 302 -17.40 -7.35 -14.27
CA GLU A 302 -18.71 -8.01 -14.26
C GLU A 302 -18.84 -8.97 -13.08
N ARG A 303 -17.82 -9.79 -12.82
CA ARG A 303 -17.77 -10.64 -11.61
C ARG A 303 -17.93 -9.83 -10.33
N TYR A 304 -17.22 -8.71 -10.20
CA TYR A 304 -17.31 -7.87 -9.00
C TYR A 304 -18.69 -7.22 -8.85
N LEU A 305 -19.29 -6.75 -9.95
CA LEU A 305 -20.64 -6.18 -9.96
C LEU A 305 -21.70 -7.23 -9.62
N GLN A 306 -21.60 -8.43 -10.17
CA GLN A 306 -22.50 -9.54 -9.85
C GLN A 306 -22.45 -9.83 -8.35
N ARG A 307 -21.24 -9.97 -7.78
CA ARG A 307 -21.10 -10.29 -6.37
C ARG A 307 -21.56 -9.18 -5.44
N ARG A 308 -21.39 -7.92 -5.86
CA ARG A 308 -21.95 -6.76 -5.20
C ARG A 308 -23.49 -6.81 -5.21
N ASN A 309 -24.11 -7.14 -6.35
CA ASN A 309 -25.57 -7.24 -6.44
C ASN A 309 -26.12 -8.39 -5.59
N GLU A 310 -25.44 -9.53 -5.55
CA GLU A 310 -25.78 -10.63 -4.62
C GLU A 310 -25.80 -10.15 -3.16
N MET A 311 -24.83 -9.33 -2.75
CA MET A 311 -24.81 -8.75 -1.40
C MET A 311 -25.91 -7.72 -1.16
N GLU A 312 -26.25 -6.91 -2.17
CA GLU A 312 -27.36 -5.96 -2.07
C GLU A 312 -28.70 -6.69 -1.83
N GLU A 313 -28.97 -7.73 -2.62
CA GLU A 313 -30.18 -8.53 -2.47
C GLU A 313 -30.19 -9.28 -1.13
N GLU A 314 -29.04 -9.83 -0.68
CA GLU A 314 -28.94 -10.43 0.65
C GLU A 314 -29.28 -9.42 1.77
N ILE A 315 -28.80 -8.17 1.67
CA ILE A 315 -29.13 -7.11 2.62
C ILE A 315 -30.62 -6.78 2.58
N LYS A 316 -31.19 -6.55 1.39
CA LYS A 316 -32.62 -6.23 1.21
C LYS A 316 -33.52 -7.33 1.76
N GLU A 317 -33.22 -8.59 1.45
CA GLU A 317 -33.96 -9.73 1.97
C GLU A 317 -33.93 -9.78 3.50
N GLN A 318 -32.80 -9.49 4.13
CA GLN A 318 -32.73 -9.48 5.59
C GLN A 318 -33.47 -8.31 6.23
N ILE A 319 -33.43 -7.13 5.59
CA ILE A 319 -34.23 -5.96 6.00
C ILE A 319 -35.71 -6.31 5.91
N GLU A 320 -36.14 -6.88 4.79
CA GLU A 320 -37.52 -7.27 4.53
C GLU A 320 -37.98 -8.35 5.53
N ARG A 321 -37.18 -9.38 5.79
CA ARG A 321 -37.48 -10.39 6.82
C ARG A 321 -37.62 -9.78 8.20
N LYS A 322 -36.77 -8.80 8.57
CA LYS A 322 -36.91 -8.09 9.85
C LYS A 322 -38.18 -7.24 9.88
N HIS A 323 -38.49 -6.56 8.78
CA HIS A 323 -39.71 -5.78 8.63
C HIS A 323 -40.95 -6.66 8.78
N GLN A 324 -41.04 -7.78 8.05
CA GLN A 324 -42.12 -8.75 8.15
C GLN A 324 -42.25 -9.34 9.55
N ALA A 325 -41.13 -9.69 10.21
CA ALA A 325 -41.14 -10.18 11.58
C ALA A 325 -41.68 -9.12 12.57
N LEU A 326 -41.33 -7.86 12.38
CA LEU A 326 -41.84 -6.73 13.16
C LEU A 326 -43.35 -6.52 12.92
N CYS A 327 -43.79 -6.49 11.67
CA CYS A 327 -45.20 -6.39 11.30
C CYS A 327 -46.02 -7.55 11.92
N ALA A 328 -45.51 -8.78 11.86
CA ALA A 328 -46.15 -9.94 12.48
C ALA A 328 -46.23 -9.81 14.01
N GLN A 329 -45.22 -9.24 14.67
CA GLN A 329 -45.27 -8.96 16.11
C GLN A 329 -46.32 -7.90 16.44
N ILE A 330 -46.37 -6.79 15.69
CA ILE A 330 -47.37 -5.73 15.84
C ILE A 330 -48.79 -6.29 15.63
N GLY A 331 -48.99 -7.14 14.62
CA GLY A 331 -50.27 -7.81 14.33
C GLY A 331 -50.84 -8.60 15.51
N ARG A 332 -49.99 -9.22 16.32
CA ARG A 332 -50.41 -9.94 17.55
C ARG A 332 -51.05 -9.01 18.59
N PHE A 333 -50.73 -7.72 18.56
CA PHE A 333 -51.28 -6.72 19.47
C PHE A 333 -52.48 -5.99 18.87
N THR A 334 -52.51 -5.76 17.55
CA THR A 334 -53.61 -5.02 16.90
C THR A 334 -54.84 -5.89 16.65
N GLY A 335 -54.68 -7.17 16.32
CA GLY A 335 -55.80 -8.07 15.98
C GLY A 335 -56.59 -7.64 14.74
N SER A 336 -56.00 -6.79 13.89
CA SER A 336 -56.61 -6.19 12.71
C SER A 336 -56.23 -6.97 11.43
N GLU A 337 -57.13 -7.02 10.44
CA GLU A 337 -56.87 -7.51 9.08
C GLU A 337 -56.01 -6.54 8.24
N ALA A 338 -55.87 -5.29 8.67
CA ALA A 338 -55.04 -4.31 7.99
C ALA A 338 -53.55 -4.64 8.16
N THR A 339 -52.76 -4.43 7.10
CA THR A 339 -51.30 -4.60 7.10
C THR A 339 -50.69 -3.76 8.23
N PRO A 340 -50.11 -4.39 9.27
CA PRO A 340 -49.53 -3.65 10.39
C PRO A 340 -48.33 -2.82 9.90
N ASP A 341 -48.35 -1.52 10.20
CA ASP A 341 -47.30 -0.56 9.84
C ASP A 341 -46.27 -0.45 10.97
N PRO A 342 -44.95 -0.65 10.72
CA PRO A 342 -43.91 -0.40 11.71
C PRO A 342 -43.92 1.01 12.32
N GLY A 343 -44.44 2.01 11.61
CA GLY A 343 -44.62 3.36 12.12
C GLY A 343 -45.55 3.45 13.34
N MET A 344 -46.35 2.39 13.60
CA MET A 344 -47.18 2.27 14.80
C MET A 344 -46.36 1.97 16.07
N LEU A 345 -45.13 1.47 15.94
CA LEU A 345 -44.27 1.16 17.09
C LEU A 345 -43.53 2.41 17.57
N ARG A 346 -43.81 2.84 18.80
CA ARG A 346 -43.15 3.99 19.44
C ARG A 346 -42.19 3.54 20.53
N SER A 347 -40.96 4.05 20.55
CA SER A 347 -40.07 3.79 21.69
C SER A 347 -40.65 4.41 22.97
N TYR A 348 -40.66 3.64 24.06
CA TYR A 348 -41.08 4.13 25.37
C TYR A 348 -40.07 5.15 25.92
N SER A 349 -40.57 6.33 26.29
CA SER A 349 -39.83 7.36 27.02
C SER A 349 -40.76 8.06 28.02
N LEU A 350 -40.20 8.52 29.14
CA LEU A 350 -40.90 9.34 30.12
C LEU A 350 -41.31 10.71 29.57
N ASP A 351 -40.63 11.19 28.53
CA ASP A 351 -40.88 12.50 27.91
C ASP A 351 -42.03 12.46 26.89
N ASN A 352 -42.43 11.27 26.48
CA ASN A 352 -43.47 11.07 25.49
C ASN A 352 -44.85 10.86 26.13
N SER A 353 -45.87 11.32 25.42
CA SER A 353 -47.28 11.03 25.73
C SER A 353 -47.78 9.88 24.84
N TYR A 354 -48.62 9.01 25.40
CA TYR A 354 -49.17 7.84 24.69
C TYR A 354 -50.70 7.79 24.77
N ASP A 355 -51.30 7.19 23.75
CA ASP A 355 -52.73 6.94 23.65
C ASP A 355 -53.13 5.52 23.95
N LYS A 356 -54.41 5.32 24.30
CA LYS A 356 -55.00 3.99 24.30
C LYS A 356 -54.93 3.42 22.87
N GLY A 357 -54.37 2.22 22.74
CA GLY A 357 -54.18 1.55 21.46
C GLY A 357 -52.75 1.63 20.94
N ASP A 358 -51.93 2.58 21.42
CA ASP A 358 -50.53 2.71 21.02
C ASP A 358 -49.75 1.43 21.30
N ILE A 359 -48.82 1.11 20.40
CA ILE A 359 -47.87 0.03 20.56
C ILE A 359 -46.53 0.65 20.88
N ILE A 360 -45.94 0.22 21.99
CA ILE A 360 -44.69 0.76 22.50
C ILE A 360 -43.62 -0.31 22.62
N GLU A 361 -42.37 0.05 22.38
CA GLU A 361 -41.20 -0.77 22.70
C GLU A 361 -40.57 -0.28 24.01
N HIS A 362 -40.68 -1.08 25.07
CA HIS A 362 -40.08 -0.79 26.38
C HIS A 362 -38.71 -1.48 26.52
N PRO A 363 -37.65 -0.78 26.95
CA PRO A 363 -36.29 -1.34 26.98
C PRO A 363 -36.15 -2.61 27.84
N ALA A 364 -36.92 -2.71 28.94
CA ALA A 364 -36.88 -3.88 29.82
C ALA A 364 -37.93 -4.96 29.53
N TYR A 365 -39.05 -4.61 28.87
CA TYR A 365 -40.23 -5.48 28.78
C TYR A 365 -40.58 -5.85 27.33
N GLY A 366 -39.87 -5.29 26.35
CA GLY A 366 -40.13 -5.48 24.92
C GLY A 366 -41.38 -4.73 24.46
N MET A 367 -42.03 -5.24 23.42
CA MET A 367 -43.22 -4.62 22.84
C MET A 367 -44.46 -4.85 23.71
N GLY A 368 -45.31 -3.82 23.81
CA GLY A 368 -46.59 -3.90 24.49
C GLY A 368 -47.61 -2.92 23.96
N LYS A 369 -48.89 -3.21 24.20
CA LYS A 369 -50.02 -2.38 23.81
C LYS A 369 -50.60 -1.61 24.99
N VAL A 370 -50.81 -0.31 24.82
CA VAL A 370 -51.48 0.52 25.82
C VAL A 370 -52.97 0.17 25.85
N LEU A 371 -53.43 -0.42 26.95
CA LEU A 371 -54.83 -0.84 27.13
C LEU A 371 -55.73 0.31 27.60
N ARG A 372 -55.22 1.13 28.51
CA ARG A 372 -55.94 2.27 29.10
C ARG A 372 -54.98 3.22 29.82
N LEU A 373 -55.42 4.46 29.98
CA LEU A 373 -54.74 5.49 30.77
C LEU A 373 -55.31 5.54 32.19
N ILE A 374 -54.46 5.83 33.19
CA ILE A 374 -54.84 6.04 34.58
C ILE A 374 -54.42 7.47 34.96
N GLY A 375 -55.40 8.37 35.00
CA GLY A 375 -55.13 9.80 35.16
C GLY A 375 -54.27 10.35 34.03
N ALA A 376 -53.48 11.39 34.31
CA ALA A 376 -52.74 12.13 33.29
C ALA A 376 -51.30 11.66 33.03
N ARG A 377 -50.77 10.75 33.87
CA ARG A 377 -49.33 10.36 33.86
C ARG A 377 -49.06 8.86 33.92
N LYS A 378 -50.09 8.02 34.01
CA LYS A 378 -49.92 6.56 34.11
C LYS A 378 -50.68 5.88 32.98
N MET A 379 -50.13 4.79 32.48
CA MET A 379 -50.77 3.94 31.48
C MET A 379 -50.64 2.47 31.85
N VAL A 380 -51.65 1.67 31.53
CA VAL A 380 -51.60 0.21 31.66
C VAL A 380 -51.22 -0.37 30.31
N VAL A 381 -50.10 -1.07 30.27
CA VAL A 381 -49.56 -1.67 29.05
C VAL A 381 -49.57 -3.19 29.19
N GLN A 382 -50.10 -3.86 28.17
CA GLN A 382 -50.06 -5.31 28.03
C GLN A 382 -48.84 -5.68 27.20
N PHE A 383 -47.85 -6.28 27.85
CA PHE A 383 -46.70 -6.88 27.18
C PHE A 383 -47.00 -8.34 26.79
N GLU A 384 -46.07 -8.97 26.08
CA GLU A 384 -46.14 -10.40 25.79
C GLU A 384 -46.37 -11.24 27.07
N LYS A 385 -46.90 -12.46 26.89
CA LYS A 385 -47.36 -13.36 27.98
C LYS A 385 -46.37 -13.47 29.15
N LYS A 386 -45.07 -13.42 28.89
CA LYS A 386 -44.01 -13.50 29.91
C LYS A 386 -44.07 -12.36 30.93
N TYR A 387 -44.37 -11.14 30.51
CA TYR A 387 -44.32 -9.94 31.37
C TYR A 387 -45.71 -9.46 31.79
N GLY A 388 -46.75 -9.85 31.05
CA GLY A 388 -48.13 -9.55 31.40
C GLY A 388 -48.44 -8.05 31.41
N ARG A 389 -49.35 -7.63 32.30
CA ARG A 389 -49.74 -6.22 32.43
C ARG A 389 -48.79 -5.48 33.36
N LYS A 390 -48.36 -4.28 32.95
CA LYS A 390 -47.58 -3.35 33.78
C LYS A 390 -48.20 -1.96 33.75
N ILE A 391 -47.93 -1.19 34.79
CA ILE A 391 -48.26 0.24 34.86
C ILE A 391 -46.98 1.00 34.57
N LEU A 392 -46.99 1.84 33.55
CA LEU A 392 -45.87 2.68 33.16
C LEU A 392 -46.22 4.16 33.37
N LEU A 393 -45.17 4.98 33.55
CA LEU A 393 -45.29 6.43 33.63
C LEU A 393 -45.12 7.02 32.24
N MET A 394 -45.77 8.16 31.99
CA MET A 394 -45.64 8.90 30.74
C MET A 394 -45.71 10.40 31.02
N ASN A 395 -45.31 11.21 30.04
CA ASN A 395 -45.41 12.65 30.16
C ASN A 395 -46.88 13.08 30.24
N ASN A 396 -47.10 14.21 30.91
CA ASN A 396 -48.41 14.78 31.06
C ASN A 396 -48.82 15.48 29.76
N ARG A 397 -49.89 15.00 29.10
CA ARG A 397 -50.45 15.63 27.88
C ARG A 397 -50.86 17.08 28.06
N SER A 398 -51.17 17.46 29.29
CA SER A 398 -51.63 18.80 29.64
C SER A 398 -50.87 19.22 30.89
N PRO A 399 -49.68 19.82 30.79
CA PRO A 399 -49.11 20.52 31.93
C PRO A 399 -50.17 21.53 32.39
N ARG A 400 -50.58 21.46 33.66
CA ARG A 400 -51.42 22.52 34.22
C ARG A 400 -50.69 23.85 33.98
N PRO A 401 -51.38 24.93 33.59
CA PRO A 401 -50.77 26.23 33.35
C PRO A 401 -50.33 26.94 34.64
N GLU A 402 -49.76 26.22 35.61
CA GLU A 402 -49.39 26.76 36.94
C GLU A 402 -47.88 26.79 37.21
N PHE A 403 -47.05 26.48 36.22
CA PHE A 403 -45.62 26.74 36.31
C PHE A 403 -45.12 27.43 35.04
N TRP A 404 -45.62 28.64 34.80
CA TRP A 404 -44.72 29.65 34.26
C TRP A 404 -43.67 29.90 35.33
N SER A 405 -42.42 29.63 34.96
CA SER A 405 -41.23 30.15 35.59
C SER A 405 -41.49 31.51 36.25
N VAL A 406 -41.46 31.55 37.58
CA VAL A 406 -41.09 32.77 38.28
C VAL A 406 -39.68 33.06 37.78
N GLY A 407 -39.61 33.98 36.82
CA GLY A 407 -38.37 34.51 36.30
C GLY A 407 -37.56 35.02 37.46
N VAL A 408 -36.33 34.52 37.51
CA VAL A 408 -35.27 34.97 38.38
C VAL A 408 -35.21 36.49 38.36
N GLU A 409 -35.11 37.03 39.57
CA GLU A 409 -34.78 38.41 39.90
C GLU A 409 -33.78 39.01 38.91
N ASN A 410 -34.17 40.08 38.20
CA ASN A 410 -33.22 41.11 37.83
C ASN A 410 -33.13 42.08 39.00
N ALA A 411 -32.25 41.74 39.94
CA ALA A 411 -31.58 42.73 40.76
C ALA A 411 -30.49 43.39 39.89
N HIS A 412 -30.47 44.72 39.93
CA HIS A 412 -29.44 45.67 39.49
C HIS A 412 -29.59 46.36 38.13
N LEU A 413 -29.83 47.67 38.29
CA LEU A 413 -29.67 48.83 37.40
C LEU A 413 -30.84 49.18 36.48
#